data_AF-A0A2E4J7N7-F1
#
_entry.id   AF-A0A2E4J7N7-F1
#
_cell.length_a   1.000
_cell.length_b   1.000
_cell.length_c   1.000
_cell.angle_alpha   90.00
_cell.angle_beta   90.00
_cell.angle_gamma   90.00
#
_symmetry.space_group_name_H-M   'P 1'
#
loop_
_entity.id
_entity.type
_entity.pdbx_description
1 polymer ?
#
loop_
_entity_poly.entity_id
_entity_poly.type
_entity_poly.pdbx_seq_one_letter_code
_entity_poly.pdbx_strand_id
1 'polypeptide(L)'
;MKLFKLSVVFCFLLCACSESKLTPSEAAQQACECMKLSKDGSEEGLQAFKDCNTKTTEMISEYREDVEWMGQWREELMKVLQECMSE
;
A
#
# COMPACT_ATOMS: atom_id res chain seq x y z
N MET A 1 -23.86 -29.52 -28.53
CA MET A 1 -23.53 -28.10 -28.81
C MET A 1 -23.93 -27.27 -27.60
N LYS A 2 -22.97 -26.50 -27.09
CA LYS A 2 -23.10 -25.63 -25.91
C LYS A 2 -24.01 -24.45 -26.25
N LEU A 3 -25.05 -24.22 -25.46
CA LEU A 3 -25.79 -22.96 -25.46
C LEU A 3 -25.53 -22.24 -24.15
N PHE A 4 -24.43 -21.48 -24.17
CA PHE A 4 -24.32 -20.23 -23.44
C PHE A 4 -25.56 -19.38 -23.73
N LYS A 5 -26.15 -18.80 -22.69
CA LYS A 5 -26.60 -17.40 -22.60
C LYS A 5 -27.27 -17.23 -21.23
N LEU A 6 -26.60 -16.56 -20.30
CA LEU A 6 -26.51 -15.11 -20.13
C LEU A 6 -27.64 -14.61 -19.20
N SER A 7 -27.25 -13.77 -18.24
CA SER A 7 -28.12 -12.84 -17.48
C SER A 7 -28.53 -13.20 -16.06
N VAL A 8 -27.68 -13.86 -15.27
CA VAL A 8 -27.89 -13.96 -13.79
C VAL A 8 -26.72 -13.41 -12.97
N VAL A 9 -25.70 -12.83 -13.59
CA VAL A 9 -24.61 -12.15 -12.85
C VAL A 9 -24.47 -10.71 -13.32
N PHE A 10 -25.60 -10.01 -13.34
CA PHE A 10 -25.69 -8.55 -13.43
C PHE A 10 -25.85 -7.94 -12.02
N CYS A 11 -25.24 -8.59 -11.01
CA CYS A 11 -25.36 -8.30 -9.58
C CYS A 11 -24.01 -8.39 -8.84
N PHE A 12 -22.90 -8.11 -9.52
CA PHE A 12 -21.78 -7.44 -8.86
C PHE A 12 -21.92 -5.95 -9.20
N LEU A 13 -23.00 -5.32 -8.74
CA LEU A 13 -22.94 -4.58 -7.49
C LEU A 13 -21.65 -3.76 -7.43
N LEU A 14 -21.74 -2.59 -8.08
CA LEU A 14 -21.39 -1.35 -7.42
C LEU A 14 -20.00 -1.40 -6.76
N CYS A 15 -18.95 -1.27 -7.57
CA CYS A 15 -17.75 -0.58 -7.13
C CYS A 15 -18.18 0.83 -6.70
N ALA A 16 -18.67 0.94 -5.47
CA ALA A 16 -18.57 2.15 -4.70
C ALA A 16 -17.07 2.42 -4.57
N CYS A 17 -16.50 3.11 -5.56
CA CYS A 17 -15.25 3.85 -5.41
C CYS A 17 -15.51 4.93 -4.35
N SER A 18 -15.56 4.53 -3.10
CA SER A 18 -15.09 5.40 -2.03
C SER A 18 -13.58 5.36 -2.21
N GLU A 19 -13.02 6.33 -2.94
CA GLU A 19 -11.59 6.60 -2.84
C GLU A 19 -11.33 6.99 -1.38
N SER A 20 -11.10 5.99 -0.52
CA SER A 20 -10.62 6.23 0.83
C SER A 20 -9.26 6.88 0.66
N LYS A 21 -9.18 8.18 0.92
CA LYS A 21 -7.91 8.91 0.88
C LYS A 21 -6.91 8.19 1.76
N LEU A 22 -5.73 7.95 1.22
CA LEU A 22 -4.63 7.33 1.94
C LEU A 22 -4.33 8.16 3.20
N THR A 23 -4.42 7.52 4.35
CA THR A 23 -4.05 8.17 5.61
C THR A 23 -2.54 8.10 5.83
N PRO A 24 -1.96 9.04 6.57
CA PRO A 24 -0.54 8.99 6.94
C PRO A 24 -0.15 7.69 7.66
N SER A 25 -1.04 7.15 8.50
CA SER A 25 -0.82 5.89 9.23
C SER A 25 -0.78 4.68 8.29
N GLU A 26 -1.68 4.60 7.31
CA GLU A 26 -1.68 3.49 6.33
C GLU A 26 -0.41 3.52 5.47
N ALA A 27 0.02 4.71 5.04
CA ALA A 27 1.27 4.88 4.30
C ALA A 27 2.51 4.51 5.13
N ALA A 28 2.51 4.81 6.44
CA ALA A 28 3.57 4.42 7.36
C ALA A 28 3.63 2.90 7.57
N GLN A 29 2.49 2.23 7.72
CA GLN A 29 2.40 0.77 7.81
C GLN A 29 2.91 0.10 6.53
N GLN A 30 2.50 0.60 5.36
CA GLN A 30 2.98 0.07 4.07
C GLN A 30 4.50 0.17 3.94
N ALA A 31 5.10 1.29 4.37
CA ALA A 31 6.56 1.45 4.38
C ALA A 31 7.25 0.45 5.32
N CYS A 32 6.65 0.15 6.48
CA CYS A 32 7.14 -0.90 7.38
C CYS A 32 7.10 -2.29 6.74
N GLU A 33 6.01 -2.65 6.06
CA GLU A 33 5.93 -3.92 5.32
C GLU A 33 7.06 -4.04 4.30
N CYS A 34 7.34 -2.97 3.54
CA CYS A 34 8.47 -2.96 2.62
C CYS A 34 9.80 -3.23 3.35
N MET A 35 10.04 -2.58 4.49
CA MET A 35 11.26 -2.82 5.27
C MET A 35 11.36 -4.26 5.78
N LYS A 36 10.26 -4.93 6.12
CA LYS A 36 10.30 -6.36 6.47
C LYS A 36 10.76 -7.22 5.30
N LEU A 37 10.37 -6.90 4.06
CA LEU A 37 10.84 -7.58 2.86
C LEU A 37 12.35 -7.37 2.63
N SER A 38 12.90 -6.21 3.03
CA SER A 38 14.34 -5.96 2.93
C SER A 38 15.19 -6.85 3.84
N LYS A 39 14.59 -7.49 4.86
CA LYS A 39 15.27 -8.49 5.71
C LYS A 39 15.51 -9.81 4.95
N ASP A 40 14.76 -10.07 3.89
CA ASP A 40 14.99 -11.21 3.00
C ASP A 40 16.10 -10.85 1.99
N GLY A 41 17.29 -11.42 2.22
CA GLY A 41 18.47 -11.19 1.38
C GLY A 41 18.50 -12.00 0.07
N SER A 42 17.43 -12.73 -0.26
CA SER A 42 17.29 -13.40 -1.56
C SER A 42 17.10 -12.39 -2.70
N GLU A 43 17.29 -12.84 -3.94
CA GLU A 43 17.05 -12.03 -5.13
C GLU A 43 15.56 -11.66 -5.25
N GLU A 44 14.69 -12.61 -4.90
CA GLU A 44 13.25 -12.45 -4.82
C GLU A 44 12.83 -11.45 -3.73
N GLY A 45 13.45 -11.52 -2.55
CA GLY A 45 13.23 -10.58 -1.45
C GLY A 45 13.64 -9.16 -1.81
N LEU A 46 14.80 -9.00 -2.45
CA LEU A 46 15.28 -7.71 -2.94
C LEU A 46 14.36 -7.11 -4.02
N GLN A 47 13.84 -7.95 -4.93
CA GLN A 47 12.89 -7.49 -5.93
C GLN A 47 11.55 -7.10 -5.29
N ALA A 48 11.03 -7.92 -4.37
CA ALA A 48 9.82 -7.61 -3.62
C ALA A 48 9.93 -6.30 -2.83
N PHE A 49 11.10 -6.04 -2.23
CA PHE A 49 11.38 -4.75 -1.57
C PHE A 49 11.31 -3.57 -2.55
N LYS A 50 11.97 -3.69 -3.71
CA LYS A 50 11.97 -2.63 -4.75
C LYS A 50 10.56 -2.34 -5.26
N ASP A 51 9.79 -3.38 -5.52
CA ASP A 51 8.41 -3.26 -6.00
C ASP A 51 7.51 -2.60 -4.95
N CYS A 52 7.62 -3.06 -3.69
CA CYS A 52 6.90 -2.47 -2.57
C CYS A 52 7.25 -0.99 -2.35
N ASN A 53 8.55 -0.66 -2.39
CA ASN A 53 9.02 0.71 -2.22
C ASN A 53 8.56 1.64 -3.36
N THR A 54 8.57 1.13 -4.59
CA THR A 54 8.07 1.88 -5.77
C THR A 54 6.58 2.18 -5.61
N LYS A 55 5.77 1.15 -5.30
CA LYS A 55 4.34 1.32 -5.06
C LYS A 55 4.05 2.29 -3.91
N THR A 56 4.79 2.20 -2.82
CA THR A 56 4.64 3.13 -1.67
C THR A 56 4.96 4.55 -2.09
N THR A 57 6.01 4.76 -2.89
CA THR A 57 6.39 6.07 -3.41
C THR A 57 5.32 6.66 -4.33
N GLU A 58 4.71 5.84 -5.18
CA GLU A 58 3.59 6.25 -6.04
C GLU A 58 2.35 6.62 -5.20
N MET A 59 2.02 5.82 -4.19
CA MET A 59 0.89 6.07 -3.28
C MET A 59 1.02 7.40 -2.53
N ILE A 60 2.22 7.75 -2.05
CA ILE A 60 2.43 9.02 -1.33
C ILE A 60 2.69 10.21 -2.27
N SER A 61 2.88 9.97 -3.57
CA SER A 61 3.27 11.02 -4.52
C SER A 61 2.23 12.14 -4.62
N GLU A 62 0.95 11.79 -4.49
CA GLU A 62 -0.19 12.71 -4.51
C GLU A 62 -0.19 13.70 -3.33
N TYR A 63 0.47 13.33 -2.22
CA TYR A 63 0.54 14.11 -0.99
C TYR A 63 1.88 14.84 -0.83
N ARG A 64 2.80 14.73 -1.81
CA ARG A 64 4.17 15.26 -1.68
C ARG A 64 4.21 16.76 -1.38
N GLU A 65 3.26 17.53 -1.91
CA GLU A 65 3.15 18.98 -1.69
C GLU A 65 2.33 19.34 -0.43
N ASP A 66 1.62 18.37 0.15
CA ASP A 66 0.88 18.53 1.39
C ASP A 66 1.84 18.41 2.59
N VAL A 67 2.34 19.55 3.05
CA VAL A 67 3.32 19.63 4.13
C VAL A 67 2.77 19.07 5.44
N GLU A 68 1.48 19.26 5.73
CA GLU A 68 0.84 18.78 6.95
C GLU A 68 0.72 17.25 6.91
N TRP A 69 0.18 16.71 5.82
CA TRP A 69 0.05 15.26 5.63
C TRP A 69 1.42 14.57 5.66
N MET A 70 2.42 15.14 4.96
CA MET A 70 3.78 14.58 4.96
C MET A 70 4.47 14.70 6.32
N GLY A 71 4.11 15.72 7.12
CA GLY A 71 4.52 15.83 8.52
C GLY A 71 3.97 14.68 9.36
N GLN A 72 2.65 14.48 9.31
CA GLN A 72 1.98 13.38 10.01
C GLN A 72 2.50 12.01 9.56
N TRP A 73 2.76 11.82 8.26
CA TRP A 73 3.28 10.55 7.75
C TRP A 73 4.68 10.25 8.31
N ARG A 74 5.55 11.25 8.43
CA ARG A 74 6.86 11.08 9.06
C ARG A 74 6.73 10.73 10.55
N GLU A 75 5.80 11.35 11.27
CA GLU A 75 5.56 11.02 12.67
C GLU A 75 5.06 9.58 12.85
N GLU A 76 4.08 9.15 12.06
CA GLU A 76 3.58 7.77 12.07
C GLU A 76 4.65 6.78 11.62
N LEU A 77 5.44 7.11 10.60
CA LEU A 77 6.55 6.27 10.15
C LEU A 77 7.56 6.04 11.26
N MET A 78 7.91 7.06 12.05
CA MET A 78 8.83 6.93 13.18
C MET A 78 8.27 6.04 14.29
N LYS A 79 6.96 6.12 14.57
CA LYS A 79 6.29 5.23 15.55
C LYS A 79 6.36 3.78 15.07
N VAL A 80 5.93 3.53 13.83
CA VAL A 80 5.87 2.18 13.27
C VAL A 80 7.27 1.60 13.06
N LEU A 81 8.28 2.40 12.70
CA LEU A 81 9.67 1.97 12.56
C LEU A 81 10.23 1.32 13.83
N GLN A 82 9.93 1.89 14.99
CA GLN A 82 10.36 1.34 16.28
C GLN A 82 9.79 -0.07 16.48
N GLU A 83 8.53 -0.28 16.11
CA GLU A 83 7.87 -1.59 16.18
C GLU A 83 8.41 -2.54 15.11
N CYS A 84 8.63 -2.05 13.89
CA CYS A 84 9.01 -2.83 12.71
C CYS A 84 10.42 -3.44 12.80
N MET A 85 11.35 -2.75 13.48
CA MET A 85 12.72 -3.23 13.68
C MET A 85 12.91 -4.05 14.96
N SER A 86 11.92 -4.07 15.85
CA SER A 86 11.99 -4.81 17.12
C SER A 86 11.58 -6.27 17.00
N GLU A 87 11.03 -6.68 15.84
CA GLU A 87 10.75 -8.08 15.45
C GLU A 87 11.92 -8.70 14.66
#